data_AF-A0A921TC73-F1
#
_entry.id   AF-A0A921TC73-F1
#
_cell.length_a   1.000
_cell.length_b   1.000
_cell.length_c   1.000
_cell.angle_alpha   90.00
_cell.angle_beta   90.00
_cell.angle_gamma   90.00
#
_symmetry.space_group_name_H-M   'P 1'
#
loop_
_entity.id
_entity.type
_entity.pdbx_description
1 polymer ?
#
loop_
_entity_poly.entity_id
_entity_poly.type
_entity_poly.pdbx_seq_one_letter_code
_entity_poly.pdbx_strand_id
1 'polypeptide(L)'
;MTDDAPSRPATRGRPEPVQVVKQRRDGALSALVRGVPYITYLGITFERRGDEITAILPFDEKLIGNPALPAIHGGVTAAFLEVTAIIELSWTYLWDDIEAGRIDLEAEDASRRLRLPKTIDFTVDYLRSGLPRDAYARARVNRSGRRYASVHVEAWQDNRSRLFAQATGHFMMPQGLRERE
;
A
#
# COMPACT_ATOMS: atom_id res chain seq x y z
N MET A 1 -47.98 33.83 -5.85
CA MET A 1 -47.16 33.88 -7.09
C MET A 1 -45.80 34.40 -6.68
N THR A 2 -44.99 33.53 -6.11
CA THR A 2 -43.60 33.81 -5.69
C THR A 2 -42.72 33.02 -6.64
N ASP A 3 -41.86 33.76 -7.33
CA ASP A 3 -40.97 33.34 -8.40
C ASP A 3 -39.87 32.42 -7.85
N ASP A 4 -39.93 31.13 -8.20
CA ASP A 4 -38.95 30.12 -7.84
C ASP A 4 -37.93 30.01 -8.97
N ALA A 5 -36.87 30.83 -8.90
CA ALA A 5 -35.80 30.83 -9.88
C ALA A 5 -34.96 29.54 -9.73
N PRO A 6 -34.75 28.74 -10.80
CA PRO A 6 -34.00 27.50 -10.69
C PRO A 6 -32.52 27.80 -10.43
N SER A 7 -31.99 27.18 -9.37
CA SER A 7 -30.57 27.23 -8.99
C SER A 7 -29.68 26.66 -10.10
N ARG A 8 -28.63 27.41 -10.47
CA ARG A 8 -27.67 27.01 -11.51
C ARG A 8 -26.94 25.72 -11.09
N PRO A 9 -26.75 24.75 -11.99
CA PRO A 9 -25.96 23.56 -11.69
C PRO A 9 -24.51 23.95 -11.45
N ALA A 10 -23.92 23.47 -10.35
CA ALA A 10 -22.52 23.67 -10.01
C ALA A 10 -21.63 23.21 -11.17
N THR A 11 -20.88 24.14 -11.76
CA THR A 11 -19.90 23.85 -12.80
C THR A 11 -18.85 22.89 -12.24
N ARG A 12 -18.82 21.64 -12.72
CA ARG A 12 -17.67 20.73 -12.51
C ARG A 12 -16.42 21.46 -12.98
N GLY A 13 -15.53 21.77 -12.05
CA GLY A 13 -14.24 22.40 -12.34
C GLY A 13 -13.47 21.60 -13.40
N ARG A 14 -12.68 22.31 -14.21
CA ARG A 14 -11.87 21.71 -15.27
C ARG A 14 -10.98 20.60 -14.65
N PRO A 15 -10.95 19.38 -15.22
CA PRO A 15 -10.12 18.32 -14.68
C PRO A 15 -8.65 18.76 -14.69
N GLU A 16 -7.95 18.53 -13.57
CA GLU A 16 -6.54 18.86 -13.42
C GLU A 16 -5.69 18.13 -14.47
N PRO A 17 -4.55 18.71 -14.89
CA PRO A 17 -3.62 18.03 -15.78
C PRO A 17 -3.16 16.68 -15.21
N VAL A 18 -3.19 15.61 -16.02
CA VAL A 18 -2.84 14.24 -15.61
C VAL A 18 -1.45 14.15 -14.99
N GLN A 19 -0.51 15.00 -15.40
CA GLN A 19 0.84 15.08 -14.83
C GLN A 19 0.82 15.46 -13.35
N VAL A 20 -0.03 16.41 -12.95
CA VAL A 20 -0.15 16.88 -11.57
C VAL A 20 -0.72 15.78 -10.68
N VAL A 21 -1.76 15.10 -11.17
CA VAL A 21 -2.38 13.95 -10.47
C VAL A 21 -1.36 12.81 -10.30
N LYS A 22 -0.58 12.50 -11.33
CA LYS A 22 0.49 11.47 -11.24
C LYS A 22 1.56 11.85 -10.22
N GLN A 23 2.08 13.08 -10.26
CA GLN A 23 3.09 13.55 -9.30
C GLN A 23 2.58 13.48 -7.86
N ARG A 24 1.33 13.90 -7.61
CA ARG A 24 0.71 13.85 -6.28
C ARG A 24 0.61 12.41 -5.75
N ARG A 25 0.16 11.48 -6.61
CA ARG A 25 0.08 10.04 -6.29
C ARG A 25 1.45 9.45 -5.96
N ASP A 26 2.45 9.74 -6.79
CA ASP A 26 3.79 9.19 -6.60
C ASP A 26 4.46 9.76 -5.33
N GLY A 27 4.24 11.06 -5.04
CA GLY A 27 4.67 11.68 -3.79
C GLY A 27 4.03 11.06 -2.55
N ALA A 28 2.72 10.78 -2.60
CA ALA A 28 1.99 10.15 -1.50
C ALA A 28 2.47 8.73 -1.20
N LEU A 29 2.68 7.91 -2.25
CA LEU A 29 3.22 6.56 -2.10
C LEU A 29 4.63 6.62 -1.51
N SER A 30 5.46 7.55 -1.99
CA SER A 30 6.81 7.75 -1.47
C SER A 30 6.81 8.16 0.00
N ALA A 31 5.89 9.03 0.42
CA ALA A 31 5.75 9.43 1.83
C ALA A 31 5.30 8.28 2.73
N LEU A 32 4.37 7.43 2.27
CA LEU A 32 3.93 6.23 2.98
C LEU A 32 5.10 5.25 3.18
N VAL A 33 5.85 4.98 2.11
CA VAL A 33 7.00 4.07 2.12
C VAL A 33 8.10 4.56 3.08
N ARG A 34 8.44 5.86 3.03
CA ARG A 34 9.42 6.46 3.96
C ARG A 34 8.96 6.47 5.41
N GLY A 35 7.66 6.41 5.66
CA GLY A 35 7.09 6.36 7.02
C GLY A 35 7.38 5.05 7.76
N VAL A 36 7.83 4.01 7.06
CA VAL A 36 8.14 2.70 7.66
C VAL A 36 9.63 2.39 7.47
N PRO A 37 10.50 2.64 8.47
CA PRO A 37 11.95 2.42 8.35
C PRO A 37 12.33 1.00 7.91
N TYR A 38 11.54 0.01 8.32
CA TYR A 38 11.78 -1.39 7.98
C TYR A 38 11.62 -1.68 6.48
N ILE A 39 10.76 -0.93 5.76
CA ILE A 39 10.66 -1.01 4.29
C ILE A 39 11.98 -0.60 3.64
N THR A 40 12.59 0.47 4.14
CA THR A 40 13.89 0.96 3.64
C THR A 40 15.00 -0.03 3.93
N TYR A 41 15.03 -0.61 5.13
CA TYR A 41 16.02 -1.63 5.51
C TYR A 41 15.97 -2.86 4.59
N LEU A 42 14.76 -3.36 4.30
CA LEU A 42 14.57 -4.50 3.40
C LEU A 42 14.75 -4.14 1.91
N GLY A 43 14.80 -2.86 1.56
CA GLY A 43 14.90 -2.39 0.18
C GLY A 43 13.61 -2.57 -0.62
N ILE A 44 12.46 -2.74 0.03
CA ILE A 44 11.18 -2.93 -0.66
C ILE A 44 10.79 -1.63 -1.38
N THR A 45 10.45 -1.75 -2.65
CA THR A 45 9.94 -0.64 -3.48
C THR A 45 8.54 -0.96 -3.97
N PHE A 46 7.84 0.06 -4.49
CA PHE A 46 6.48 -0.10 -4.99
C PHE A 46 6.36 0.52 -6.38
N GLU A 47 5.88 -0.27 -7.33
CA GLU A 47 5.49 0.21 -8.65
C GLU A 47 3.98 0.39 -8.72
N ARG A 48 3.54 1.52 -9.25
CA ARG A 48 2.12 1.82 -9.44
C ARG A 48 1.72 1.70 -10.90
N ARG A 49 0.61 1.01 -11.18
CA ARG A 49 -0.01 0.90 -12.50
C ARG A 49 -1.50 1.19 -12.36
N GLY A 50 -1.87 2.46 -12.58
CA GLY A 50 -3.25 2.90 -12.35
C GLY A 50 -3.54 3.05 -10.86
N ASP A 51 -4.51 2.30 -10.38
CA ASP A 51 -4.91 2.11 -8.98
C ASP A 51 -4.17 0.94 -8.30
N GLU A 52 -3.68 -0.03 -9.07
CA GLU A 52 -2.90 -1.15 -8.55
C GLU A 52 -1.47 -0.73 -8.17
N ILE A 53 -1.01 -1.25 -7.03
CA ILE A 53 0.41 -1.21 -6.64
C ILE A 53 0.99 -2.62 -6.58
N THR A 54 2.24 -2.78 -7.00
CA THR A 54 3.02 -4.02 -6.90
C THR A 54 4.24 -3.73 -6.04
N ALA A 55 4.35 -4.43 -4.92
CA ALA A 55 5.55 -4.39 -4.10
C ALA A 55 6.64 -5.23 -4.75
N ILE A 56 7.88 -4.74 -4.70
CA ILE A 56 9.07 -5.40 -5.21
C ILE A 56 10.06 -5.52 -4.06
N LEU A 57 10.51 -6.74 -3.78
CA LEU A 57 11.63 -7.04 -2.91
C LEU A 57 12.82 -7.42 -3.80
N PRO A 58 13.75 -6.48 -4.06
CA PRO A 58 14.95 -6.78 -4.82
C PRO A 58 15.76 -7.86 -4.12
N PHE A 59 16.46 -8.67 -4.90
CA PHE A 59 17.44 -9.59 -4.35
C PHE A 59 18.55 -8.84 -3.62
N ASP A 60 18.86 -9.32 -2.43
CA ASP A 60 19.98 -8.87 -1.61
C ASP A 60 20.45 -10.07 -0.78
N GLU A 61 21.75 -10.33 -0.75
CA GLU A 61 22.35 -11.46 -0.03
C GLU A 61 21.97 -11.47 1.45
N LYS A 62 21.77 -10.29 2.07
CA LYS A 62 21.37 -10.16 3.48
C LYS A 62 19.99 -10.76 3.78
N LEU A 63 19.17 -10.99 2.74
CA LEU A 63 17.82 -11.52 2.86
C LEU A 63 17.78 -13.06 2.82
N ILE A 64 18.91 -13.71 2.56
CA ILE A 64 19.02 -15.16 2.43
C ILE A 64 19.15 -15.81 3.80
N GLY A 65 18.24 -16.75 4.10
CA GLY A 65 18.21 -17.45 5.38
C GLY A 65 19.11 -18.69 5.43
N ASN A 66 19.12 -19.47 4.35
CA ASN A 66 19.91 -20.70 4.26
C ASN A 66 21.06 -20.53 3.24
N PRO A 67 22.32 -20.42 3.69
CA PRO A 67 23.46 -20.28 2.78
C PRO A 67 23.71 -21.50 1.88
N ALA A 68 23.29 -22.70 2.30
CA ALA A 68 23.48 -23.94 1.55
C ALA A 68 22.37 -24.19 0.50
N LEU A 69 21.17 -23.64 0.74
CA LEU A 69 20.06 -23.62 -0.21
C LEU A 69 19.58 -22.17 -0.29
N PRO A 70 20.18 -21.32 -1.16
CA PRO A 70 20.00 -19.89 -1.11
C PRO A 70 18.52 -19.55 -1.35
N ALA A 71 17.82 -19.31 -0.26
CA ALA A 71 16.41 -19.00 -0.24
C ALA A 71 16.16 -17.81 0.68
N ILE A 72 15.22 -16.96 0.27
CA ILE A 72 14.75 -15.82 1.04
C ILE A 72 14.30 -16.33 2.42
N HIS A 73 14.78 -15.69 3.48
CA HIS A 73 14.43 -16.04 4.84
C HIS A 73 12.91 -15.94 5.07
N GLY A 74 12.34 -16.89 5.81
CA GLY A 74 10.90 -16.92 6.08
C GLY A 74 10.37 -15.64 6.71
N GLY A 75 11.09 -15.08 7.69
CA GLY A 75 10.74 -13.80 8.31
C GLY A 75 10.79 -12.60 7.35
N VAL A 76 11.69 -12.61 6.35
CA VAL A 76 11.72 -11.58 5.30
C VAL A 76 10.50 -11.72 4.40
N THR A 77 10.12 -12.95 4.06
CA THR A 77 8.90 -13.22 3.27
C THR A 77 7.65 -12.75 4.01
N ALA A 78 7.50 -13.09 5.29
CA ALA A 78 6.37 -12.63 6.11
C ALA A 78 6.30 -11.10 6.18
N ALA A 79 7.43 -10.44 6.46
CA ALA A 79 7.53 -9.00 6.50
C ALA A 79 7.18 -8.35 5.16
N PHE A 80 7.65 -8.90 4.04
CA PHE A 80 7.35 -8.41 2.71
C PHE A 80 5.85 -8.45 2.41
N LEU A 81 5.18 -9.57 2.75
CA LEU A 81 3.74 -9.71 2.59
C LEU A 81 2.95 -8.73 3.48
N GLU A 82 3.35 -8.59 4.74
CA GLU A 82 2.70 -7.69 5.69
C GLU A 82 2.84 -6.21 5.27
N VAL A 83 4.05 -5.80 4.90
CA VAL A 83 4.34 -4.47 4.35
C VAL A 83 3.46 -4.19 3.12
N THR A 84 3.36 -5.17 2.21
CA THR A 84 2.52 -5.05 1.02
C THR A 84 1.07 -4.78 1.37
N ALA A 85 0.51 -5.51 2.36
CA ALA A 85 -0.85 -5.29 2.84
C ALA A 85 -1.06 -3.92 3.50
N ILE A 86 -0.12 -3.49 4.35
CA ILE A 86 -0.21 -2.20 5.06
C ILE A 86 -0.20 -1.04 4.06
N ILE A 87 0.70 -1.08 3.07
CA ILE A 87 0.81 -0.01 2.07
C ILE A 87 -0.42 0.00 1.16
N GLU A 88 -0.91 -1.16 0.71
CA GLU A 88 -2.16 -1.26 -0.07
C GLU A 88 -3.36 -0.69 0.69
N LEU A 89 -3.53 -1.06 1.96
CA LEU A 89 -4.60 -0.53 2.78
C LEU A 89 -4.48 0.98 3.00
N SER A 90 -3.28 1.47 3.26
CA SER A 90 -3.03 2.90 3.45
C SER A 90 -3.31 3.68 2.17
N TRP A 91 -2.86 3.14 1.03
CA TRP A 91 -3.11 3.70 -0.29
C TRP A 91 -4.61 3.81 -0.58
N THR A 92 -5.34 2.72 -0.36
CA THR A 92 -6.80 2.66 -0.53
C THR A 92 -7.51 3.63 0.42
N TYR A 93 -7.11 3.67 1.69
CA TYR A 93 -7.75 4.50 2.72
C TYR A 93 -7.57 6.02 2.45
N LEU A 94 -6.41 6.42 1.97
CA LEU A 94 -6.03 7.81 1.74
C LEU A 94 -6.35 8.31 0.33
N TRP A 95 -6.85 7.45 -0.56
CA TRP A 95 -7.07 7.78 -1.97
C TRP A 95 -7.85 9.08 -2.18
N ASP A 96 -8.99 9.23 -1.50
CA ASP A 96 -9.83 10.44 -1.61
C ASP A 96 -9.11 11.71 -1.15
N ASP A 97 -8.26 11.59 -0.11
CA ASP A 97 -7.49 12.72 0.45
C ASP A 97 -6.33 13.10 -0.45
N ILE A 98 -5.69 12.10 -1.08
CA ILE A 98 -4.65 12.29 -2.10
C ILE A 98 -5.28 12.98 -3.32
N GLU A 99 -6.39 12.47 -3.86
CA GLU A 99 -7.05 13.05 -5.03
C GLU A 99 -7.55 14.47 -4.77
N ALA A 100 -8.01 14.76 -3.55
CA ALA A 100 -8.45 16.10 -3.17
C ALA A 100 -7.30 17.05 -2.79
N GLY A 101 -6.04 16.59 -2.76
CA GLY A 101 -4.89 17.42 -2.36
C GLY A 101 -4.91 17.82 -0.88
N ARG A 102 -5.60 17.06 -0.02
CA ARG A 102 -5.69 17.33 1.42
C ARG A 102 -4.45 16.87 2.21
N ILE A 103 -3.56 16.12 1.56
CA ILE A 103 -2.31 15.66 2.14
C ILE A 103 -1.19 16.59 1.69
N ASP A 104 -0.64 17.35 2.64
CA ASP A 104 0.59 18.10 2.42
C ASP A 104 1.78 17.14 2.47
N LEU A 105 2.31 16.82 1.29
CA LEU A 105 3.40 15.88 1.08
C LEU A 105 4.79 16.51 1.24
N GLU A 106 4.87 17.85 1.25
CA GLU A 106 6.10 18.63 1.39
C GLU A 106 6.44 18.92 2.85
N ALA A 107 5.48 18.76 3.77
CA ALA A 107 5.74 18.88 5.19
C ALA A 107 6.74 17.81 5.67
N GLU A 108 7.77 18.22 6.41
CA GLU A 108 8.80 17.32 6.96
C GLU A 108 8.22 16.18 7.80
N ASP A 109 7.08 16.41 8.47
CA ASP A 109 6.38 15.43 9.29
C ASP A 109 5.24 14.69 8.56
N ALA A 110 5.09 14.84 7.24
CA ALA A 110 4.00 14.22 6.48
C ALA A 110 3.90 12.71 6.76
N SER A 111 5.03 12.00 6.73
CA SER A 111 5.11 10.56 7.03
C SER A 111 4.67 10.21 8.46
N ARG A 112 4.94 11.08 9.46
CA ARG A 112 4.53 10.87 10.86
C ARG A 112 3.04 11.15 11.09
N ARG A 113 2.44 12.00 10.27
CA ARG A 113 1.00 12.30 10.34
C ARG A 113 0.16 11.20 9.72
N LEU A 114 0.70 10.48 8.73
CA LEU A 114 0.05 9.32 8.13
C LEU A 114 -0.08 8.20 9.16
N ARG A 115 -1.28 8.01 9.68
CA ARG A 115 -1.60 6.90 10.58
C ARG A 115 -1.76 5.65 9.71
N LEU A 116 -0.85 4.70 9.85
CA LEU A 116 -0.92 3.41 9.16
C LEU A 116 -1.90 2.46 9.86
N PRO A 117 -2.56 1.55 9.12
CA PRO A 117 -3.27 0.41 9.70
C PRO A 117 -2.34 -0.40 10.60
N LYS A 118 -2.88 -0.89 11.72
CA LYS A 118 -2.14 -1.74 12.65
C LYS A 118 -2.53 -3.18 12.46
N THR A 119 -1.56 -4.06 12.30
CA THR A 119 -1.80 -5.51 12.22
C THR A 119 -2.43 -6.02 13.52
N ILE A 120 -3.54 -6.75 13.38
CA ILE A 120 -4.18 -7.52 14.45
C ILE A 120 -3.60 -8.93 14.44
N ASP A 121 -3.67 -9.56 13.27
CA ASP A 121 -3.08 -10.87 13.00
C ASP A 121 -2.69 -10.98 11.53
N PHE A 122 -1.74 -11.88 11.25
CA PHE A 122 -1.22 -12.13 9.92
C PHE A 122 -0.80 -13.59 9.80
N THR A 123 -1.42 -14.33 8.89
CA THR A 123 -1.13 -15.74 8.64
C THR A 123 -0.47 -15.88 7.27
N VAL A 124 0.65 -16.60 7.20
CA VAL A 124 1.43 -16.82 5.96
C VAL A 124 1.46 -18.30 5.62
N ASP A 125 1.10 -18.64 4.38
CA ASP A 125 1.33 -19.96 3.82
C ASP A 125 2.60 -19.93 2.95
N TYR A 126 3.60 -20.71 3.34
CA TYR A 126 4.82 -20.91 2.55
C TYR A 126 4.60 -22.07 1.58
N LEU A 127 4.47 -21.76 0.30
CA LEU A 127 4.10 -22.74 -0.73
C LEU A 127 5.34 -23.37 -1.37
N ARG A 128 6.42 -22.61 -1.51
CA ARG A 128 7.70 -23.00 -2.14
C ARG A 128 8.83 -22.14 -1.60
N SER A 129 10.07 -22.56 -1.82
CA SER A 129 11.25 -21.72 -1.54
C SER A 129 11.25 -20.45 -2.39
N GLY A 130 11.39 -19.28 -1.77
CA GLY A 130 11.70 -18.03 -2.47
C GLY A 130 13.16 -18.05 -2.90
N LEU A 131 13.43 -18.15 -4.20
CA LEU A 131 14.78 -18.30 -4.75
C LEU A 131 15.58 -16.97 -4.66
N PRO A 132 16.91 -16.96 -4.85
CA PRO A 132 17.74 -15.78 -4.65
C PRO A 132 17.63 -14.83 -5.86
N ARG A 133 16.50 -14.15 -5.95
CA ARG A 133 16.12 -13.22 -7.01
C ARG A 133 14.98 -12.34 -6.52
N ASP A 134 14.64 -11.33 -7.31
CA ASP A 134 13.55 -10.42 -7.01
C ASP A 134 12.24 -11.16 -6.77
N ALA A 135 11.51 -10.69 -5.76
CA ALA A 135 10.17 -11.14 -5.43
C ALA A 135 9.18 -9.99 -5.60
N TYR A 136 7.97 -10.34 -5.97
CA TYR A 136 6.88 -9.41 -6.22
C TYR A 136 5.70 -9.81 -5.36
N ALA A 137 4.94 -8.83 -4.89
CA ALA A 137 3.72 -9.08 -4.14
C ALA A 137 2.62 -8.09 -4.51
N ARG A 138 1.38 -8.58 -4.44
CA ARG A 138 0.16 -7.77 -4.55
C ARG A 138 -0.78 -8.12 -3.42
N ALA A 139 -1.36 -7.09 -2.84
CA ALA A 139 -2.41 -7.22 -1.87
C ALA A 139 -3.77 -6.94 -2.52
N ARG A 140 -4.79 -7.65 -2.06
CA ARG A 140 -6.18 -7.42 -2.40
C ARG A 140 -6.95 -7.17 -1.12
N VAL A 141 -7.58 -6.01 -1.02
CA VAL A 141 -8.46 -5.70 0.10
C VAL A 141 -9.75 -6.50 -0.05
N ASN A 142 -9.95 -7.50 0.81
CA ASN A 142 -11.14 -8.34 0.80
C ASN A 142 -12.33 -7.61 1.44
N ARG A 143 -12.07 -6.88 2.52
CA ARG A 143 -13.04 -6.10 3.27
C ARG A 143 -12.35 -4.87 3.86
N SER A 144 -12.97 -3.70 3.72
CA SER A 144 -12.52 -2.48 4.39
C SER A 144 -13.72 -1.80 5.06
N GLY A 145 -13.60 -1.54 6.36
CA GLY A 145 -14.60 -0.83 7.15
C GLY A 145 -13.94 0.18 8.08
N ARG A 146 -14.75 0.93 8.82
CA ARG A 146 -14.26 2.06 9.64
C ARG A 146 -13.18 1.70 10.66
N ARG A 147 -13.21 0.47 11.22
CA ARG A 147 -12.29 0.03 12.29
C ARG A 147 -11.46 -1.20 11.93
N TYR A 148 -11.82 -1.88 10.86
CA TYR A 148 -11.30 -3.21 10.54
C TYR A 148 -11.18 -3.39 9.04
N ALA A 149 -10.09 -4.03 8.61
CA ALA A 149 -9.91 -4.51 7.26
C ALA A 149 -9.35 -5.93 7.22
N SER A 150 -9.68 -6.67 6.16
CA SER A 150 -9.10 -7.97 5.82
C SER A 150 -8.46 -7.89 4.44
N VAL A 151 -7.25 -8.43 4.31
CA VAL A 151 -6.42 -8.36 3.10
C VAL A 151 -5.89 -9.75 2.78
N HIS A 152 -5.91 -10.11 1.50
CA HIS A 152 -5.17 -11.26 0.98
C HIS A 152 -3.95 -10.77 0.22
N VAL A 153 -2.80 -11.43 0.36
CA VAL A 153 -1.56 -11.07 -0.32
C VAL A 153 -0.99 -12.28 -1.03
N GLU A 154 -0.58 -12.09 -2.27
CA GLU A 154 0.07 -13.13 -3.08
C GLU A 154 1.47 -12.68 -3.46
N ALA A 155 2.46 -13.55 -3.31
CA ALA A 155 3.83 -13.29 -3.71
C ALA A 155 4.37 -14.32 -4.70
N TRP A 156 5.06 -13.82 -5.72
CA TRP A 156 5.63 -14.58 -6.83
C TRP A 156 7.03 -14.07 -7.18
N GLN A 157 7.72 -14.78 -8.06
CA GLN A 157 9.01 -14.36 -8.63
C GLN A 157 8.86 -14.24 -10.16
N ASP A 158 9.41 -15.17 -10.95
CA ASP A 158 9.33 -15.05 -12.42
C ASP A 158 7.90 -15.16 -12.97
N ASN A 159 7.07 -16.02 -12.37
CA ASN A 159 5.76 -16.38 -12.92
C ASN A 159 4.65 -16.09 -11.90
N ARG A 160 3.76 -15.15 -12.26
CA ARG A 160 2.62 -14.71 -11.44
C ARG A 160 1.67 -15.84 -11.03
N SER A 161 1.54 -16.89 -11.83
CA SER A 161 0.69 -18.05 -11.53
C SER A 161 1.35 -19.06 -10.59
N ARG A 162 2.64 -18.88 -10.27
CA ARG A 162 3.40 -19.77 -9.39
C ARG A 162 3.84 -19.02 -8.14
N LEU A 163 2.88 -18.88 -7.21
CA LEU A 163 3.15 -18.28 -5.91
C LEU A 163 4.19 -19.10 -5.14
N PHE A 164 5.09 -18.40 -4.44
CA PHE A 164 6.00 -19.01 -3.46
C PHE A 164 5.49 -18.82 -2.03
N ALA A 165 4.72 -17.74 -1.79
CA ALA A 165 4.04 -17.51 -0.53
C ALA A 165 2.74 -16.73 -0.76
N GLN A 166 1.82 -16.87 0.19
CA GLN A 166 0.60 -16.06 0.26
C GLN A 166 0.29 -15.76 1.72
N ALA A 167 -0.55 -14.77 1.97
CA ALA A 167 -0.96 -14.42 3.32
C ALA A 167 -2.39 -13.90 3.40
N THR A 168 -2.97 -14.02 4.59
CA THR A 168 -4.18 -13.30 4.97
C THR A 168 -3.88 -12.49 6.22
N GLY A 169 -4.20 -11.20 6.19
CA GLY A 169 -3.99 -10.28 7.28
C GLY A 169 -5.25 -9.55 7.69
N HIS A 170 -5.35 -9.27 8.98
CA HIS A 170 -6.42 -8.47 9.56
C HIS A 170 -5.84 -7.25 10.25
N PHE A 171 -6.44 -6.09 9.99
CA PHE A 171 -5.88 -4.80 10.37
C PHE A 171 -6.90 -3.95 11.08
N MET A 172 -6.46 -3.25 12.12
CA MET A 172 -7.18 -2.16 12.75
C MET A 172 -6.98 -0.89 11.93
N MET A 173 -8.07 -0.30 11.48
CA MET A 173 -8.03 0.89 10.65
C MET A 173 -7.81 2.17 11.49
N PRO A 174 -7.00 3.12 10.99
CA PRO A 174 -6.81 4.41 11.63
C PRO A 174 -8.15 5.10 11.92
N GLN A 175 -8.27 5.66 13.12
CA GLN A 175 -9.38 6.55 13.46
C GLN A 175 -8.89 7.99 13.34
N GLY A 176 -9.62 8.83 12.59
CA GLY A 176 -9.42 10.29 12.66
C GLY A 176 -8.87 11.01 11.42
N LEU A 177 -9.50 10.85 10.25
CA LEU A 177 -9.48 11.89 9.19
C LEU A 177 -10.88 12.28 8.69
N ARG A 178 -11.93 11.61 9.18
CA ARG A 178 -13.33 11.82 8.78
C ARG A 178 -14.19 12.01 10.03
N GLU A 179 -14.08 13.16 10.69
CA GLU A 179 -15.05 13.68 11.67
C GLU A 179 -14.66 15.12 12.06
N ARG A 180 -15.25 16.10 11.36
CA ARG A 180 -15.88 17.35 11.86
C ARG A 180 -16.62 18.01 10.68
N GLU A 181 -17.82 17.51 10.39
CA GLU A 181 -18.93 18.35 9.89
C GLU A 181 -20.04 18.28 10.94
#